data_AF-A0A1J5TXV1-F1
#
_entry.id   AF-A0A1J5TXV1-F1
#
_cell.length_a   1.000
_cell.length_b   1.000
_cell.length_c   1.000
_cell.angle_alpha   90.00
_cell.angle_beta   90.00
_cell.angle_gamma   90.00
#
_symmetry.space_group_name_H-M   'P 1'
#
loop_
_entity.id
_entity.type
_entity.pdbx_description
1 polymer ?
#
loop_
_entity_poly.entity_id
_entity_poly.type
_entity_poly.pdbx_seq_one_letter_code
_entity_poly.pdbx_strand_id
1 'polypeptide(L)'
;MKSKKRKFLEGHKRVGKKLIPPMLQIPNVVFTAFRNDILPDLIWMSPLFLRSDDRTAVNSIMEFLNACREILNDESAPALVYLSNFNKLTAHQKEMLANGLASKPILNFLIEKLGHQNILLHDYPIKFLFGDVKKEYDKKECIKYLEADVDTLLDRYSSIATKIQVTAIVSMMATGKMFVSSEVALPDFNTIFTDPASDEAKHAASFARANLNGRFGFDSEEIPANTWPMCFWRQSFGLSGCR
;
A
#
# COMPACT_ATOMS: atom_id res chain seq x y z
N MET A 1 -0.92 -37.57 35.75
CA MET A 1 -1.57 -37.32 34.43
C MET A 1 -0.51 -37.07 33.38
N LYS A 2 -0.39 -37.92 32.35
CA LYS A 2 0.52 -37.69 31.22
C LYS A 2 -0.11 -36.67 30.26
N SER A 3 0.54 -35.53 30.06
CA SER A 3 0.18 -34.53 29.04
C SER A 3 0.18 -35.18 27.65
N LYS A 4 -0.99 -35.29 27.02
CA LYS A 4 -1.10 -35.67 25.60
C LYS A 4 -0.43 -34.55 24.78
N LYS A 5 0.71 -34.85 24.16
CA LYS A 5 1.32 -34.00 23.13
C LYS A 5 0.27 -33.77 22.03
N ARG A 6 -0.28 -32.54 21.93
CA ARG A 6 -1.14 -32.13 20.82
C ARG A 6 -0.40 -32.41 19.52
N LYS A 7 -1.04 -33.15 18.61
CA LYS A 7 -0.44 -33.38 17.29
C LYS A 7 -0.44 -32.04 16.56
N PHE A 8 0.71 -31.63 16.04
CA PHE A 8 0.96 -30.31 15.43
C PHE A 8 -0.06 -29.90 14.33
N LEU A 9 -0.84 -30.85 13.81
CA LEU A 9 -1.83 -30.68 12.74
C LEU A 9 -3.30 -30.78 13.20
N GLU A 10 -3.59 -30.94 14.49
CA GLU A 10 -4.97 -31.19 15.00
C GLU A 10 -6.00 -30.11 14.64
N GLY A 11 -5.57 -28.89 14.31
CA GLY A 11 -6.47 -27.81 13.88
C GLY A 11 -6.53 -27.55 12.37
N HIS A 12 -5.72 -28.24 11.55
CA HIS A 12 -5.68 -27.99 10.12
C HIS A 12 -6.74 -28.83 9.39
N LYS A 13 -7.57 -28.19 8.56
CA LYS A 13 -8.52 -28.88 7.69
C LYS A 13 -7.83 -29.29 6.39
N ARG A 14 -7.81 -30.58 6.07
CA ARG A 14 -7.29 -31.05 4.78
C ARG A 14 -8.37 -30.94 3.71
N VAL A 15 -8.07 -30.22 2.62
CA VAL A 15 -8.92 -30.13 1.42
C VAL A 15 -8.10 -30.64 0.23
N GLY A 16 -8.42 -31.84 -0.24
CA GLY A 16 -7.63 -32.57 -1.23
C GLY A 16 -6.18 -32.82 -0.75
N LYS A 17 -5.21 -32.27 -1.48
CA LYS A 17 -3.77 -32.34 -1.12
C LYS A 17 -3.28 -31.16 -0.26
N LYS A 18 -4.11 -30.13 -0.04
CA LYS A 18 -3.72 -28.92 0.71
C LYS A 18 -4.19 -29.01 2.18
N LEU A 19 -3.35 -28.53 3.09
CA LEU A 19 -3.70 -28.32 4.51
C LEU A 19 -4.10 -26.86 4.70
N ILE A 20 -5.30 -26.62 5.23
CA ILE A 20 -5.85 -25.30 5.51
C ILE A 20 -5.67 -25.01 7.01
N PRO A 21 -4.87 -24.00 7.40
CA PRO A 21 -4.69 -23.60 8.80
C PRO A 21 -6.02 -23.19 9.47
N PRO A 22 -6.15 -23.33 10.80
CA PRO A 22 -7.34 -22.92 11.55
C PRO A 22 -7.82 -21.50 11.23
N MET A 23 -6.89 -20.55 11.09
CA MET A 23 -7.23 -19.14 10.82
C MET A 23 -7.91 -18.94 9.47
N LEU A 24 -7.52 -19.69 8.44
CA LEU A 24 -8.12 -19.62 7.10
C LEU A 24 -9.45 -20.41 7.01
N GLN A 25 -9.91 -20.97 8.12
CA GLN A 25 -11.23 -21.59 8.23
C GLN A 25 -12.29 -20.61 8.78
N ILE A 26 -11.87 -19.43 9.25
CA ILE A 26 -12.79 -18.36 9.66
C ILE A 26 -13.40 -17.75 8.39
N PRO A 27 -14.73 -17.56 8.32
CA PRO A 27 -15.37 -16.90 7.19
C PRO A 27 -14.75 -15.52 6.96
N ASN A 28 -14.57 -15.14 5.69
CA ASN A 28 -13.98 -13.86 5.31
C ASN A 28 -12.59 -13.64 5.93
N VAL A 29 -11.76 -14.69 5.96
CA VAL A 29 -10.32 -14.58 6.22
C VAL A 29 -9.60 -15.22 5.05
N VAL A 30 -9.03 -14.39 4.19
CA VAL A 30 -8.20 -14.84 3.07
C VAL A 30 -6.71 -14.68 3.38
N PHE A 31 -5.90 -15.51 2.73
CA PHE A 31 -4.44 -15.36 2.80
C PHE A 31 -4.00 -14.19 1.93
N THR A 32 -3.16 -13.32 2.48
CA THR A 32 -2.59 -12.17 1.77
C THR A 32 -1.07 -12.30 1.71
N ALA A 33 -0.53 -12.32 0.51
CA ALA A 33 0.91 -12.27 0.26
C ALA A 33 1.35 -10.82 0.04
N PHE A 34 2.21 -10.30 0.92
CA PHE A 34 2.69 -8.92 0.80
C PHE A 34 3.21 -8.58 -0.60
N ARG A 35 4.07 -9.44 -1.17
CA ARG A 35 4.65 -9.24 -2.50
C ARG A 35 3.57 -9.19 -3.59
N ASN A 36 2.60 -10.08 -3.57
CA ASN A 36 1.65 -10.18 -4.66
C ASN A 36 0.49 -9.19 -4.53
N ASP A 37 0.06 -8.91 -3.30
CA ASP A 37 -1.21 -8.22 -3.03
C ASP A 37 -1.00 -6.81 -2.47
N ILE A 38 -0.03 -6.60 -1.58
CA ILE A 38 0.13 -5.32 -0.85
C ILE A 38 1.16 -4.40 -1.54
N LEU A 39 2.27 -4.96 -2.02
CA LEU A 39 3.35 -4.20 -2.65
C LEU A 39 2.83 -3.35 -3.82
N PRO A 40 2.03 -3.88 -4.77
CA PRO A 40 1.51 -3.07 -5.86
C PRO A 40 0.65 -1.91 -5.37
N ASP A 41 -0.06 -2.06 -4.25
CA ASP A 41 -0.89 -1.01 -3.68
C ASP A 41 -0.09 0.09 -2.99
N LEU A 42 1.10 -0.21 -2.46
CA LEU A 42 1.96 0.75 -1.76
C LEU A 42 3.12 1.29 -2.63
N ILE A 43 3.26 0.80 -3.86
CA ILE A 43 4.37 1.14 -4.76
C ILE A 43 4.50 2.65 -5.04
N TRP A 44 3.38 3.38 -4.99
CA TRP A 44 3.36 4.83 -5.22
C TRP A 44 4.08 5.64 -4.14
N MET A 45 4.25 5.08 -2.93
CA MET A 45 5.00 5.74 -1.85
C MET A 45 6.51 5.54 -1.99
N SER A 46 6.93 4.43 -2.60
CA SER A 46 8.34 4.08 -2.82
C SER A 46 9.17 5.22 -3.42
N PRO A 47 8.73 5.87 -4.52
CA PRO A 47 9.50 6.94 -5.10
C PRO A 47 9.62 8.19 -4.25
N LEU A 48 8.66 8.44 -3.35
CA LEU A 48 8.71 9.57 -2.43
C LEU A 48 9.83 9.38 -1.41
N PHE A 49 9.98 8.16 -0.88
CA PHE A 49 11.05 7.80 0.06
C PHE A 49 12.43 7.60 -0.60
N LEU A 50 12.48 7.06 -1.81
CA LEU A 50 13.76 6.83 -2.48
C LEU A 50 14.41 8.12 -3.02
N ARG A 51 13.60 9.15 -3.29
CA ARG A 51 14.03 10.34 -4.04
C ARG A 51 13.76 11.65 -3.28
N SER A 52 13.47 11.56 -2.00
CA SER A 52 13.30 12.69 -1.06
C SER A 52 13.77 12.27 0.33
N ASP A 53 13.98 13.22 1.24
CA ASP A 53 14.19 12.89 2.65
C ASP A 53 12.90 12.34 3.30
N ASP A 54 13.06 11.59 4.39
CA ASP A 54 11.95 10.92 5.08
C ASP A 54 10.83 11.89 5.48
N ARG A 55 11.19 13.09 5.94
CA ARG A 55 10.21 14.08 6.41
C ARG A 55 9.38 14.59 5.23
N THR A 56 10.03 14.94 4.13
CA THR A 56 9.36 15.34 2.90
C THR A 56 8.44 14.24 2.38
N ALA A 57 8.91 12.98 2.37
CA ALA A 57 8.11 11.84 1.92
C ALA A 57 6.84 11.66 2.77
N VAL A 58 6.98 11.60 4.10
CA VAL A 58 5.86 11.43 5.04
C VAL A 58 4.88 12.58 4.92
N ASN A 59 5.35 13.83 4.97
CA ASN A 59 4.49 15.00 4.91
C ASN A 59 3.72 15.06 3.60
N SER A 60 4.36 14.75 2.47
CA SER A 60 3.72 14.75 1.16
C SER A 60 2.62 13.70 1.06
N ILE A 61 2.87 12.49 1.56
CA ILE A 61 1.86 11.40 1.60
C ILE A 61 0.67 11.84 2.46
N MET A 62 0.93 12.37 3.65
CA MET A 62 -0.11 12.81 4.58
C MET A 62 -0.92 13.98 4.02
N GLU A 63 -0.26 14.98 3.44
CA GLU A 63 -0.90 16.14 2.80
C GLU A 63 -1.81 15.70 1.66
N PHE A 64 -1.33 14.81 0.78
CA PHE A 64 -2.11 14.28 -0.32
C PHE A 64 -3.35 13.52 0.15
N LEU A 65 -3.20 12.60 1.11
CA LEU A 65 -4.30 11.77 1.57
C LEU A 65 -5.33 12.56 2.39
N ASN A 66 -4.88 13.54 3.18
CA ASN A 66 -5.77 14.47 3.87
C ASN A 66 -6.53 15.36 2.88
N ALA A 67 -5.85 15.90 1.86
CA ALA A 67 -6.52 16.67 0.82
C ALA A 67 -7.56 15.82 0.08
N CYS A 68 -7.25 14.56 -0.25
CA CYS A 68 -8.22 13.65 -0.85
C CYS A 68 -9.46 13.45 0.04
N ARG A 69 -9.26 13.24 1.34
CA ARG A 69 -10.34 13.09 2.32
C ARG A 69 -11.21 14.35 2.39
N GLU A 70 -10.60 15.53 2.49
CA GLU A 70 -11.29 16.81 2.58
C GLU A 70 -12.11 17.10 1.31
N ILE A 71 -11.53 16.87 0.14
CA ILE A 71 -12.19 17.12 -1.14
C ILE A 71 -13.38 16.18 -1.35
N LEU A 72 -13.21 14.88 -1.04
CA LEU A 72 -14.30 13.92 -1.17
C LEU A 72 -15.39 14.16 -0.13
N ASN A 73 -15.01 14.58 1.08
CA ASN A 73 -15.88 14.79 2.23
C ASN A 73 -16.90 13.64 2.42
N ASP A 74 -16.43 12.41 2.20
CA ASP A 74 -17.23 11.20 2.18
C ASP A 74 -16.58 10.16 3.11
N GLU A 75 -17.24 9.90 4.23
CA GLU A 75 -16.76 8.92 5.21
C GLU A 75 -16.75 7.50 4.64
N SER A 76 -17.64 7.20 3.68
CA SER A 76 -17.74 5.90 3.00
C SER A 76 -16.65 5.68 1.97
N ALA A 77 -15.93 6.74 1.55
CA ALA A 77 -14.83 6.64 0.61
C ALA A 77 -13.78 5.62 1.12
N PRO A 78 -13.20 4.80 0.24
CA PRO A 78 -12.24 3.79 0.66
C PRO A 78 -10.93 4.41 1.15
N ALA A 79 -10.09 3.63 1.83
CA ALA A 79 -8.77 4.07 2.28
C ALA A 79 -7.82 4.28 1.07
N LEU A 80 -7.70 5.51 0.60
CA LEU A 80 -6.90 5.89 -0.59
C LEU A 80 -5.39 5.75 -0.43
N VAL A 81 -4.92 5.28 0.73
CA VAL A 81 -3.54 4.84 0.94
C VAL A 81 -3.16 3.68 0.00
N TYR A 82 -4.13 2.82 -0.30
CA TYR A 82 -3.98 1.70 -1.24
C TYR A 82 -4.36 2.16 -2.64
N LEU A 83 -3.42 2.04 -3.57
CA LEU A 83 -3.57 2.55 -4.91
C LEU A 83 -4.82 2.00 -5.64
N SER A 84 -5.14 0.72 -5.44
CA SER A 84 -6.32 0.05 -5.99
C SER A 84 -7.64 0.69 -5.58
N ASN A 85 -7.71 1.36 -4.42
CA ASN A 85 -8.93 2.00 -3.94
C ASN A 85 -9.32 3.22 -4.77
N PHE A 86 -8.40 3.84 -5.51
CA PHE A 86 -8.75 4.88 -6.48
C PHE A 86 -9.60 4.34 -7.64
N ASN A 87 -9.54 3.04 -7.95
CA ASN A 87 -10.42 2.43 -8.96
C ASN A 87 -11.87 2.30 -8.50
N LYS A 88 -12.13 2.36 -7.19
CA LYS A 88 -13.48 2.32 -6.62
C LYS A 88 -14.18 3.69 -6.65
N LEU A 89 -13.44 4.76 -6.91
CA LEU A 89 -14.02 6.10 -7.02
C LEU A 89 -14.80 6.26 -8.33
N THR A 90 -15.94 6.94 -8.24
CA THR A 90 -16.74 7.34 -9.40
C THR A 90 -15.99 8.36 -10.27
N ALA A 91 -16.43 8.53 -11.52
CA ALA A 91 -15.87 9.56 -12.41
C ALA A 91 -15.98 10.97 -11.80
N HIS A 92 -17.12 11.28 -11.17
CA HIS A 92 -17.32 12.56 -10.49
C HIS A 92 -16.36 12.76 -9.32
N GLN A 93 -16.15 11.76 -8.47
CA GLN A 93 -15.19 11.83 -7.37
C GLN A 93 -13.75 12.04 -7.88
N LYS A 94 -13.37 11.36 -8.98
CA LYS A 94 -12.05 11.55 -9.60
C LYS A 94 -11.88 12.96 -10.16
N GLU A 95 -12.92 13.51 -10.78
CA GLU A 95 -12.93 14.89 -11.28
C GLU A 95 -12.83 15.91 -10.12
N MET A 96 -13.58 15.69 -9.03
CA MET A 96 -13.48 16.52 -7.83
C MET A 96 -12.05 16.52 -7.27
N LEU A 97 -11.42 15.35 -7.16
CA LEU A 97 -10.03 15.22 -6.71
C LEU A 97 -9.06 15.95 -7.65
N ALA A 98 -9.17 15.74 -8.96
CA ALA A 98 -8.29 16.40 -9.93
C ALA A 98 -8.41 17.93 -9.83
N ASN A 99 -9.64 18.46 -9.77
CA ASN A 99 -9.88 19.90 -9.67
C ASN A 99 -9.47 20.48 -8.32
N GLY A 100 -9.78 19.80 -7.22
CA GLY A 100 -9.45 20.24 -5.87
C GLY A 100 -7.96 20.19 -5.54
N LEU A 101 -7.21 19.32 -6.22
CA LEU A 101 -5.76 19.22 -6.10
C LEU A 101 -5.01 20.12 -7.09
N ALA A 102 -5.64 20.59 -8.17
CA ALA A 102 -5.00 21.33 -9.26
C ALA A 102 -4.19 22.56 -8.81
N SER A 103 -4.66 23.26 -7.78
CA SER A 103 -3.99 24.45 -7.23
C SER A 103 -3.04 24.14 -6.07
N LYS A 104 -2.97 22.90 -5.59
CA LYS A 104 -2.17 22.53 -4.43
C LYS A 104 -0.74 22.12 -4.87
N PRO A 105 0.32 22.64 -4.24
CA PRO A 105 1.70 22.29 -4.57
C PRO A 105 1.99 20.79 -4.52
N ILE A 106 1.30 20.05 -3.66
CA ILE A 106 1.44 18.61 -3.53
C ILE A 106 1.18 17.85 -4.84
N LEU A 107 0.26 18.35 -5.68
CA LEU A 107 -0.02 17.68 -6.96
C LEU A 107 1.19 17.73 -7.89
N ASN A 108 1.86 18.89 -7.99
CA ASN A 108 3.05 19.03 -8.82
C ASN A 108 4.19 18.13 -8.33
N PHE A 109 4.36 18.06 -7.00
CA PHE A 109 5.34 17.16 -6.40
C PHE A 109 5.05 15.68 -6.74
N LEU A 110 3.79 15.24 -6.60
CA LEU A 110 3.40 13.87 -6.97
C LEU A 110 3.60 13.59 -8.45
N ILE A 111 3.19 14.50 -9.34
CA ILE A 111 3.38 14.34 -10.79
C ILE A 111 4.87 14.19 -11.11
N GLU A 112 5.73 14.98 -10.48
CA GLU A 112 7.19 14.89 -10.67
C GLU A 112 7.73 13.54 -10.21
N LYS A 113 7.35 13.07 -9.01
CA LYS A 113 7.91 11.85 -8.42
C LYS A 113 7.31 10.55 -8.95
N LEU A 114 6.07 10.59 -9.45
CA LEU A 114 5.32 9.40 -9.87
C LEU A 114 5.19 9.28 -11.39
N GLY A 115 5.71 10.25 -12.15
CA GLY A 115 5.58 10.30 -13.60
C GLY A 115 6.07 9.05 -14.33
N HIS A 116 7.15 8.42 -13.84
CA HIS A 116 7.66 7.17 -14.41
C HIS A 116 6.68 6.01 -14.25
N GLN A 117 5.96 5.92 -13.11
CA GLN A 117 4.93 4.91 -12.90
C GLN A 117 3.74 5.15 -13.84
N ASN A 118 3.27 6.40 -13.94
CA ASN A 118 2.14 6.76 -14.79
C ASN A 118 2.37 6.46 -16.29
N ILE A 119 3.60 6.63 -16.77
CA ILE A 119 3.94 6.39 -18.18
C ILE A 119 4.09 4.91 -18.51
N LEU A 120 4.59 4.13 -17.55
CA LEU A 120 4.83 2.71 -17.76
C LEU A 120 3.56 1.86 -17.53
N LEU A 121 2.68 2.30 -16.63
CA LEU A 121 1.53 1.53 -16.17
C LEU A 121 0.25 2.09 -16.79
N HIS A 122 -0.29 1.40 -17.80
CA HIS A 122 -1.45 1.85 -18.58
C HIS A 122 -2.69 2.09 -17.71
N ASP A 123 -2.94 1.17 -16.77
CA ASP A 123 -4.11 1.16 -15.89
C ASP A 123 -3.79 1.72 -14.50
N TYR A 124 -2.86 2.70 -14.43
CA TYR A 124 -2.44 3.30 -13.17
C TYR A 124 -3.64 3.97 -12.45
N PRO A 125 -3.99 3.57 -11.21
CA PRO A 125 -5.26 3.99 -10.59
C PRO A 125 -5.41 5.49 -10.38
N ILE A 126 -4.29 6.21 -10.23
CA ILE A 126 -4.25 7.68 -10.05
C ILE A 126 -3.92 8.44 -11.35
N LYS A 127 -3.97 7.78 -12.51
CA LYS A 127 -3.69 8.41 -13.82
C LYS A 127 -4.50 9.67 -14.09
N PHE A 128 -5.73 9.75 -13.56
CA PHE A 128 -6.60 10.92 -13.69
C PHE A 128 -6.02 12.21 -13.07
N LEU A 129 -5.05 12.11 -12.15
CA LEU A 129 -4.36 13.26 -11.57
C LEU A 129 -3.29 13.87 -12.49
N PHE A 130 -2.82 13.12 -13.50
CA PHE A 130 -1.74 13.56 -14.37
C PHE A 130 -2.23 14.40 -15.56
N GLY A 131 -3.54 14.43 -15.83
CA GLY A 131 -4.13 15.17 -16.94
C GLY A 131 -3.37 14.97 -18.26
N ASP A 132 -3.17 16.07 -18.99
CA ASP A 132 -2.41 16.11 -20.24
C ASP A 132 -0.93 16.47 -20.02
N VAL A 133 -0.32 16.14 -18.87
CA VAL A 133 1.09 16.50 -18.61
C VAL A 133 2.01 15.90 -19.69
N LYS A 134 2.43 16.75 -20.62
CA LYS A 134 3.37 16.44 -21.71
C LYS A 134 4.80 16.61 -21.22
N LYS A 135 5.18 15.80 -20.24
CA LYS A 135 6.60 15.64 -19.92
C LYS A 135 7.10 14.44 -20.71
N GLU A 136 8.14 14.65 -21.51
CA GLU A 136 8.83 13.56 -22.17
C GLU A 136 9.68 12.82 -21.13
N TYR A 137 9.57 11.50 -21.12
CA TYR A 137 10.39 10.67 -20.26
C TYR A 137 11.11 9.64 -21.11
N ASP A 138 12.39 9.40 -20.82
CA ASP A 138 13.09 8.25 -21.36
C ASP A 138 12.51 6.98 -20.74
N LYS A 139 11.87 6.16 -21.58
CA LYS A 139 11.28 4.88 -21.17
C LYS A 139 12.29 3.98 -20.45
N LYS A 140 13.57 3.99 -20.87
CA LYS A 140 14.60 3.17 -20.22
C LYS A 140 14.90 3.64 -18.80
N GLU A 141 14.96 4.95 -18.57
CA GLU A 141 15.12 5.50 -17.22
C GLU A 141 13.88 5.24 -16.36
N CYS A 142 12.68 5.37 -16.91
CA CYS A 142 11.46 5.03 -16.17
C CYS A 142 11.46 3.57 -15.71
N ILE A 143 11.92 2.63 -16.54
CA ILE A 143 11.97 1.21 -16.18
C ILE A 143 12.94 1.02 -15.00
N LYS A 144 14.13 1.60 -15.06
CA LYS A 144 15.10 1.55 -13.95
C LYS A 144 14.51 2.12 -12.65
N TYR A 145 13.75 3.20 -12.75
CA TYR A 145 13.08 3.79 -11.59
C TYR A 145 12.00 2.89 -11.01
N LEU A 146 11.20 2.23 -11.86
CA LEU A 146 10.19 1.28 -11.40
C LEU A 146 10.84 0.02 -10.80
N GLU A 147 11.93 -0.48 -11.38
CA GLU A 147 12.73 -1.59 -10.82
C GLU A 147 13.24 -1.26 -9.43
N ALA A 148 13.84 -0.08 -9.24
CA ALA A 148 14.29 0.39 -7.92
C ALA A 148 13.14 0.51 -6.91
N ASP A 149 11.97 0.98 -7.36
CA ASP A 149 10.78 1.08 -6.50
C ASP A 149 10.30 -0.30 -6.04
N VAL A 150 10.32 -1.29 -6.94
CA VAL A 150 9.93 -2.68 -6.68
C VAL A 150 10.94 -3.37 -5.76
N ASP A 151 12.23 -3.30 -6.08
CA ASP A 151 13.31 -3.92 -5.31
C ASP A 151 13.30 -3.48 -3.85
N THR A 152 13.03 -2.19 -3.64
CA THR A 152 12.91 -1.58 -2.30
C THR A 152 11.81 -2.23 -1.46
N LEU A 153 10.72 -2.65 -2.09
CA LEU A 153 9.58 -3.28 -1.43
C LEU A 153 9.64 -4.81 -1.47
N LEU A 154 10.49 -5.44 -2.30
CA LEU A 154 10.61 -6.91 -2.33
C LEU A 154 11.06 -7.46 -0.98
N ASP A 155 12.02 -6.80 -0.32
CA ASP A 155 12.30 -7.04 1.09
C ASP A 155 11.40 -6.17 1.96
N ARG A 156 10.29 -6.77 2.40
CA ARG A 156 9.32 -6.17 3.32
C ARG A 156 9.95 -5.68 4.64
N TYR A 157 11.09 -6.23 5.05
CA TYR A 157 11.75 -5.91 6.31
C TYR A 157 12.81 -4.82 6.17
N SER A 158 13.09 -4.36 4.94
CA SER A 158 14.03 -3.28 4.68
C SER A 158 13.60 -1.99 5.40
N SER A 159 14.56 -1.07 5.61
CA SER A 159 14.30 0.21 6.26
C SER A 159 13.21 1.01 5.53
N ILE A 160 13.33 1.15 4.21
CA ILE A 160 12.37 1.93 3.41
C ILE A 160 11.01 1.22 3.34
N ALA A 161 10.97 -0.10 3.13
CA ALA A 161 9.70 -0.83 3.15
C ALA A 161 9.00 -0.72 4.52
N THR A 162 9.75 -0.68 5.61
CA THR A 162 9.21 -0.47 6.96
C THR A 162 8.64 0.94 7.12
N LYS A 163 9.36 1.97 6.68
CA LYS A 163 8.89 3.37 6.68
C LYS A 163 7.60 3.54 5.88
N ILE A 164 7.52 2.95 4.68
CA ILE A 164 6.31 2.98 3.84
C ILE A 164 5.14 2.32 4.55
N GLN A 165 5.33 1.12 5.12
CA GLN A 165 4.27 0.40 5.82
C GLN A 165 3.76 1.16 7.04
N VAL A 166 4.66 1.76 7.83
CA VAL A 166 4.28 2.59 8.98
C VAL A 166 3.56 3.85 8.54
N THR A 167 4.07 4.53 7.52
CA THR A 167 3.43 5.74 6.97
C THR A 167 2.02 5.43 6.46
N ALA A 168 1.82 4.29 5.80
CA ALA A 168 0.49 3.88 5.35
C ALA A 168 -0.50 3.69 6.51
N ILE A 169 -0.06 3.06 7.61
CA ILE A 169 -0.87 2.83 8.81
C ILE A 169 -1.20 4.14 9.54
N VAL A 170 -0.20 5.00 9.74
CA VAL A 170 -0.39 6.33 10.34
C VAL A 170 -1.33 7.18 9.47
N SER A 171 -1.19 7.13 8.15
CA SER A 171 -2.09 7.84 7.22
C SER A 171 -3.53 7.38 7.34
N MET A 172 -3.76 6.07 7.49
CA MET A 172 -5.12 5.55 7.70
C MET A 172 -5.72 6.01 9.03
N MET A 173 -4.94 6.05 10.10
CA MET A 173 -5.41 6.60 11.37
C MET A 173 -5.74 8.09 11.26
N ALA A 174 -4.85 8.89 10.66
CA ALA A 174 -5.05 10.34 10.51
C ALA A 174 -6.23 10.70 9.59
N THR A 175 -6.49 9.88 8.57
CA THR A 175 -7.61 10.08 7.64
C THR A 175 -8.93 9.46 8.14
N GLY A 176 -8.95 8.89 9.34
CA GLY A 176 -10.15 8.26 9.92
C GLY A 176 -10.57 6.97 9.22
N LYS A 177 -9.65 6.31 8.51
CA LYS A 177 -9.87 5.03 7.82
C LYS A 177 -9.44 3.82 8.64
N MET A 178 -8.78 4.04 9.76
CA MET A 178 -8.47 3.04 10.77
C MET A 178 -8.71 3.64 12.16
N PHE A 179 -9.53 2.95 12.95
CA PHE A 179 -9.78 3.30 14.35
C PHE A 179 -9.13 2.25 15.25
N VAL A 180 -8.49 2.72 16.31
CA VAL A 180 -7.85 1.88 17.30
C VAL A 180 -8.52 2.16 18.64
N SER A 181 -8.87 1.11 19.39
CA SER A 181 -9.45 1.27 20.73
C SER A 181 -8.50 2.05 21.64
N SER A 182 -9.04 2.88 22.52
CA SER A 182 -8.25 3.60 23.54
C SER A 182 -7.54 2.67 24.51
N GLU A 183 -7.92 1.39 24.57
CA GLU A 183 -7.28 0.37 25.40
C GLU A 183 -6.00 -0.20 24.76
N VAL A 184 -5.78 0.04 23.45
CA VAL A 184 -4.58 -0.41 22.76
C VAL A 184 -3.50 0.65 22.94
N ALA A 185 -2.39 0.27 23.58
CA ALA A 185 -1.19 1.09 23.61
C ALA A 185 -0.59 1.17 22.20
N LEU A 186 -0.75 2.31 21.54
CA LEU A 186 -0.11 2.56 20.24
C LEU A 186 1.40 2.73 20.43
N PRO A 187 2.21 2.11 19.56
CA PRO A 187 3.65 2.33 19.57
C PRO A 187 3.99 3.74 19.08
N ASP A 188 5.17 4.25 19.45
CA ASP A 188 5.69 5.50 18.90
C ASP A 188 6.26 5.25 17.49
N PHE A 189 5.46 5.57 16.48
CA PHE A 189 5.84 5.42 15.08
C PHE A 189 7.04 6.28 14.66
N ASN A 190 7.39 7.35 15.40
CA ASN A 190 8.54 8.19 15.06
C ASN A 190 9.87 7.46 15.24
N THR A 191 9.92 6.46 16.13
CA THR A 191 11.13 5.66 16.39
C THR A 191 11.67 4.96 15.16
N ILE A 192 10.83 4.66 14.17
CA ILE A 192 11.24 4.12 12.86
C ILE A 192 12.20 5.06 12.11
N PHE A 193 12.11 6.36 12.38
CA PHE A 193 12.92 7.39 11.74
C PHE A 193 14.06 7.86 12.65
N THR A 194 13.84 7.90 13.97
CA THR A 194 14.80 8.47 14.93
C THR A 194 15.71 7.43 15.58
N ASP A 195 15.23 6.22 15.85
CA ASP A 195 15.99 5.11 16.42
C ASP A 195 15.51 3.75 15.89
N PRO A 196 15.83 3.40 14.63
CA PRO A 196 15.28 2.21 13.95
C PRO A 196 15.70 0.88 14.58
N ALA A 197 16.74 0.87 15.43
CA ALA A 197 17.25 -0.33 16.08
C ALA A 197 16.57 -0.63 17.42
N SER A 198 15.86 0.35 17.99
CA SER A 198 15.15 0.23 19.26
C SER A 198 14.07 -0.85 19.25
N ASP A 199 13.76 -1.37 20.43
CA ASP A 199 12.65 -2.31 20.58
C ASP A 199 11.29 -1.65 20.30
N GLU A 200 11.19 -0.34 20.53
CA GLU A 200 10.00 0.44 20.18
C GLU A 200 9.83 0.54 18.65
N ALA A 201 10.90 0.77 17.89
CA ALA A 201 10.84 0.73 16.43
C ALA A 201 10.44 -0.66 15.90
N LYS A 202 10.94 -1.74 16.52
CA LYS A 202 10.52 -3.11 16.18
C LYS A 202 9.04 -3.32 16.49
N HIS A 203 8.54 -2.77 17.59
CA HIS A 203 7.13 -2.82 17.97
C HIS A 203 6.25 -2.06 16.97
N ALA A 204 6.60 -0.81 16.62
CA ALA A 204 5.94 -0.01 15.59
C ALA A 204 5.90 -0.72 14.23
N ALA A 205 7.03 -1.27 13.78
CA ALA A 205 7.12 -2.01 12.53
C ALA A 205 6.23 -3.27 12.53
N SER A 206 6.21 -4.01 13.65
CA SER A 206 5.39 -5.22 13.80
C SER A 206 3.90 -4.89 13.82
N PHE A 207 3.52 -3.82 14.54
CA PHE A 207 2.14 -3.30 14.54
C PHE A 207 1.69 -2.96 13.12
N ALA A 208 2.51 -2.22 12.37
CA ALA A 208 2.13 -1.83 11.02
C ALA A 208 1.97 -3.04 10.07
N ARG A 209 2.90 -3.99 10.12
CA ARG A 209 2.85 -5.20 9.28
C ARG A 209 1.62 -6.05 9.58
N ALA A 210 1.27 -6.22 10.86
CA ALA A 210 0.10 -6.98 11.27
C ALA A 210 -1.19 -6.35 10.73
N ASN A 211 -1.35 -5.04 10.88
CA ASN A 211 -2.56 -4.33 10.48
C ASN A 211 -2.72 -4.19 8.96
N LEU A 212 -1.63 -4.04 8.20
CA LEU A 212 -1.70 -4.02 6.74
C LEU A 212 -2.19 -5.35 6.16
N ASN A 213 -1.82 -6.48 6.76
CA ASN A 213 -2.30 -7.80 6.33
C ASN A 213 -3.77 -8.01 6.70
N GLY A 214 -4.22 -7.46 7.83
CA GLY A 214 -5.58 -7.65 8.34
C GLY A 214 -6.65 -7.16 7.36
N ARG A 215 -6.43 -6.04 6.67
CA ARG A 215 -7.45 -5.45 5.78
C ARG A 215 -7.80 -6.30 4.55
N PHE A 216 -6.81 -6.95 3.93
CA PHE A 216 -7.08 -7.89 2.83
C PHE A 216 -7.73 -9.17 3.31
N GLY A 217 -7.57 -9.51 4.59
CA GLY A 217 -8.20 -10.69 5.18
C GLY A 217 -9.72 -10.62 5.19
N PHE A 218 -10.30 -9.44 5.46
CA PHE A 218 -11.73 -9.27 5.82
C PHE A 218 -12.67 -8.79 4.71
N ASP A 219 -12.17 -8.37 3.55
CA ASP A 219 -13.04 -8.04 2.40
C ASP A 219 -13.52 -9.36 1.76
N SER A 220 -14.81 -9.68 1.97
CA SER A 220 -15.45 -10.97 1.70
C SER A 220 -15.84 -11.24 0.25
N GLU A 221 -15.52 -10.33 -0.66
CA GLU A 221 -15.87 -10.48 -2.08
C GLU A 221 -14.76 -11.21 -2.83
N GLU A 222 -15.13 -12.15 -3.70
CA GLU A 222 -14.18 -12.81 -4.60
C GLU A 222 -13.31 -11.75 -5.27
N ILE A 223 -12.00 -11.79 -5.03
CA ILE A 223 -11.03 -10.87 -5.64
C ILE A 223 -11.23 -10.96 -7.15
N PRO A 224 -11.75 -9.90 -7.81
CA PRO A 224 -12.08 -9.98 -9.23
C PRO A 224 -10.82 -10.31 -10.04
N ALA A 225 -10.98 -11.04 -11.15
CA ALA A 225 -9.89 -11.44 -12.03
C ALA A 225 -9.17 -10.28 -12.76
N ASN A 226 -9.25 -9.04 -12.28
CA ASN A 226 -8.63 -7.82 -12.83
C ASN A 226 -8.35 -6.77 -11.74
N THR A 227 -7.87 -7.19 -10.57
CA THR A 227 -7.42 -6.23 -9.55
C THR A 227 -6.11 -5.55 -9.95
N TRP A 228 -5.91 -4.35 -9.40
CA TRP A 228 -4.69 -3.57 -9.63
C TRP A 228 -3.39 -4.38 -9.37
N PRO A 229 -3.26 -5.15 -8.27
CA PRO A 229 -2.06 -5.97 -8.07
C PRO A 229 -1.76 -6.95 -9.21
N MET A 230 -2.79 -7.61 -9.76
CA MET A 230 -2.61 -8.53 -10.88
C MET A 230 -2.23 -7.76 -12.17
N CYS A 231 -2.90 -6.64 -12.44
CA CYS A 231 -2.60 -5.78 -13.59
C CYS A 231 -1.17 -5.21 -13.51
N PHE A 232 -0.74 -4.77 -12.33
CA PHE A 232 0.60 -4.27 -12.06
C PHE A 232 1.67 -5.30 -12.42
N TRP A 233 1.55 -6.53 -11.92
CA TRP A 233 2.53 -7.58 -12.21
C TRP A 233 2.51 -7.99 -13.68
N ARG A 234 1.33 -8.10 -14.30
CA ARG A 234 1.19 -8.40 -15.73
C ARG A 234 1.88 -7.34 -16.60
N GLN A 235 1.66 -6.06 -16.30
CA GLN A 235 2.28 -4.96 -17.03
C GLN A 235 3.79 -4.91 -16.79
N SER A 236 4.24 -5.04 -15.53
CA SER A 236 5.66 -5.02 -15.17
C SER A 236 6.45 -6.17 -15.80
N PHE A 237 5.86 -7.35 -15.91
CA PHE A 237 6.44 -8.48 -16.64
C PHE A 237 6.65 -8.16 -18.12
N GLY A 238 5.71 -7.44 -18.74
CA GLY A 238 5.84 -6.98 -20.13
C GLY A 238 6.91 -5.90 -20.36
N LEU A 239 7.30 -5.15 -19.31
CA LEU A 239 8.30 -4.07 -19.40
C LEU A 239 9.73 -4.59 -19.42
N SER A 240 10.01 -5.61 -18.61
CA SER A 240 11.35 -6.17 -18.44
C SER A 240 11.74 -7.14 -19.55
N GLY A 241 10.81 -7.46 -20.47
CA GLY A 241 11.03 -8.25 -21.67
C GLY A 241 11.96 -9.44 -21.43
N CYS A 242 11.45 -10.55 -20.93
CA CYS A 242 12.24 -11.76 -20.68
C CYS A 242 13.27 -11.98 -21.80
N ARG A 243 14.55 -11.88 -21.42
CA ARG A 243 15.66 -12.49 -22.16
C ARG A 243 15.94 -13.85 -21.54
#